data_AF-A0A967WFP0-F1
#
_entry.id   AF-A0A967WFP0-F1
#
_cell.length_a   1.000
_cell.length_b   1.000
_cell.length_c   1.000
_cell.angle_alpha   90.00
_cell.angle_beta   90.00
_cell.angle_gamma   90.00
#
_symmetry.space_group_name_H-M   'P 1'
#
loop_
_entity.id
_entity.type
_entity.pdbx_description
1 polymer ?
#
loop_
_entity_poly.entity_id
_entity_poly.type
_entity_poly.pdbx_seq_one_letter_code
_entity_poly.pdbx_strand_id
1 'polypeptide(L)'
;NETVLSGEVGRDTRENSYHVVVGAEGSIIDGFTITGGNANGAGPYNHGGGMINYNGASPTVANCTFRQNQGAEGGAMYNYNLSAPVITNCTFEKNSAGKGGA
;
A
#
# COMPACT_ATOMS: atom_id res chain seq x y z
N ASN A 1 19.58 6.50 -7.09
CA ASN A 1 18.59 5.81 -7.95
C ASN A 1 17.42 5.40 -7.10
N GLU A 2 16.22 5.78 -7.51
CA GLU A 2 14.96 5.37 -6.89
C GLU A 2 14.53 4.03 -7.50
N THR A 3 14.08 3.09 -6.68
CA THR A 3 13.44 1.86 -7.16
C THR A 3 11.95 1.96 -6.90
N VAL A 4 11.15 1.95 -7.97
CA VAL A 4 9.71 2.19 -7.93
C VAL A 4 8.95 0.90 -8.17
N LEU A 5 8.03 0.58 -7.25
CA LEU A 5 6.93 -0.36 -7.45
C LEU A 5 5.68 0.46 -7.79
N SER A 6 5.16 0.30 -9.01
CA SER A 6 4.00 1.07 -9.49
C SER A 6 2.80 0.16 -9.72
N GLY A 7 1.63 0.62 -9.28
CA GLY A 7 0.33 0.05 -9.63
C GLY A 7 -0.24 0.57 -10.95
N GLU A 8 0.43 1.51 -11.63
CA GLU A 8 -0.02 2.03 -12.92
C GLU A 8 0.17 0.98 -14.03
N VAL A 9 -0.92 0.32 -14.42
CA VAL A 9 -0.90 -0.69 -15.49
C VAL A 9 -1.66 -0.25 -16.75
N GLY A 10 -2.25 0.95 -16.73
CA GLY A 10 -3.15 1.44 -17.77
C GLY A 10 -3.07 2.94 -18.02
N ARG A 11 -4.00 3.46 -18.82
CA ARG A 11 -4.01 4.89 -19.20
C ARG A 11 -4.62 5.79 -18.15
N ASP A 12 -5.39 5.24 -17.22
CA ASP A 12 -6.00 5.97 -16.12
C ASP A 12 -6.10 5.10 -14.86
N THR A 13 -6.54 5.72 -13.77
CA THR A 13 -6.55 5.09 -12.45
C THR A 13 -7.49 3.90 -12.33
N ARG A 14 -8.47 3.72 -13.23
CA ARG A 14 -9.43 2.60 -13.17
C ARG A 14 -8.79 1.26 -13.48
N GLU A 15 -7.69 1.28 -14.23
CA GLU A 15 -6.95 0.08 -14.60
C GLU A 15 -5.86 -0.25 -13.58
N ASN A 16 -5.47 0.70 -12.71
CA ASN A 16 -4.40 0.51 -11.75
C ASN A 16 -4.64 -0.70 -10.84
N SER A 17 -3.55 -1.33 -10.42
CA SER A 17 -3.57 -2.36 -9.39
C SER A 17 -4.29 -1.86 -8.14
N TYR A 18 -5.14 -2.70 -7.57
CA TYR A 18 -5.79 -2.39 -6.29
C TYR A 18 -4.77 -2.20 -5.18
N HIS A 19 -3.79 -3.10 -5.10
CA HIS A 19 -2.70 -3.07 -4.13
C HIS A 19 -1.38 -3.15 -4.89
N VAL A 20 -0.46 -2.23 -4.63
CA VAL A 20 0.90 -2.30 -5.22
C VAL A 20 1.70 -3.43 -4.56
N VAL A 21 1.54 -3.59 -3.25
CA VAL A 21 2.20 -4.64 -2.46
C VAL A 21 1.19 -5.40 -1.62
N VAL A 22 1.32 -6.72 -1.59
CA VAL A 22 0.65 -7.59 -0.62
C VAL A 22 1.70 -8.09 0.35
N GLY A 23 1.59 -7.70 1.62
CA GLY A 23 2.56 -8.12 2.63
C GLY A 23 2.39 -9.58 3.04
N ALA A 24 3.48 -10.17 3.50
CA ALA A 24 3.52 -11.52 4.05
C ALA A 24 4.25 -11.54 5.39
N GLU A 25 3.95 -12.54 6.22
CA GLU A 25 4.65 -12.78 7.47
C GLU A 25 6.16 -12.89 7.24
N GLY A 26 6.94 -12.11 8.00
CA GLY A 26 8.40 -12.13 7.94
C GLY A 26 9.02 -11.53 6.67
N SER A 27 8.22 -11.00 5.73
CA SER A 27 8.76 -10.34 4.53
C SER A 27 9.39 -8.99 4.87
N ILE A 28 10.41 -8.61 4.10
CA ILE A 28 11.13 -7.34 4.24
C ILE A 28 10.91 -6.51 2.98
N ILE A 29 10.44 -5.28 3.15
CA ILE A 29 10.24 -4.30 2.10
C ILE A 29 11.08 -3.09 2.47
N ASP A 30 12.20 -2.89 1.77
CA ASP A 30 13.20 -1.89 2.12
C ASP A 30 13.62 -1.04 0.92
N GLY A 31 13.54 0.28 1.04
CA GLY A 31 14.11 1.23 0.08
C GLY A 31 13.29 1.45 -1.20
N PHE A 32 12.00 1.10 -1.19
CA PHE A 32 11.13 1.25 -2.37
C PHE A 32 10.25 2.49 -2.29
N THR A 33 9.98 3.09 -3.45
CA THR A 33 8.81 3.95 -3.64
C THR A 33 7.64 3.09 -4.11
N ILE A 34 6.52 3.16 -3.41
CA ILE A 34 5.29 2.41 -3.64
C ILE A 34 4.20 3.39 -4.07
N THR A 35 3.74 3.29 -5.31
CA THR A 35 2.88 4.33 -5.90
C THR A 35 1.84 3.81 -6.89
N GLY A 36 0.82 4.61 -7.15
CA GLY A 36 -0.17 4.34 -8.19
C GLY A 36 -1.19 3.27 -7.83
N GLY A 37 -1.21 2.77 -6.60
CA GLY A 37 -2.26 1.85 -6.15
C GLY A 37 -3.62 2.52 -6.08
N ASN A 38 -4.67 1.84 -6.53
CA ASN A 38 -6.04 2.36 -6.49
C ASN A 38 -7.01 1.27 -6.02
N ALA A 39 -7.13 1.10 -4.71
CA ALA A 39 -8.05 0.15 -4.08
C ALA A 39 -9.51 0.65 -4.18
N ASN A 40 -10.08 0.59 -5.38
CA ASN A 40 -11.45 1.00 -5.72
C ASN A 40 -12.37 -0.19 -6.09
N GLY A 41 -11.93 -1.42 -5.85
CA GLY A 41 -12.72 -2.63 -6.11
C GLY A 41 -13.82 -2.87 -5.07
N ALA A 42 -14.45 -4.05 -5.12
CA ALA A 42 -15.33 -4.51 -4.03
C ALA A 42 -14.48 -5.02 -2.84
N GLY A 43 -15.01 -4.97 -1.62
CA GLY A 43 -14.32 -5.50 -0.44
C GLY A 43 -13.88 -6.96 -0.65
N PRO A 44 -12.60 -7.32 -0.39
CA PRO A 44 -11.56 -6.58 0.35
C PRO A 44 -10.62 -5.69 -0.50
N TYR A 45 -10.83 -5.60 -1.82
CA TYR A 45 -9.96 -4.88 -2.76
C TYR A 45 -10.12 -3.36 -2.72
N ASN A 46 -10.90 -2.84 -1.78
CA ASN A 46 -11.10 -1.41 -1.55
C ASN A 46 -10.23 -0.85 -0.42
N HIS A 47 -9.28 -1.60 0.10
CA HIS A 47 -8.41 -1.18 1.21
C HIS A 47 -6.94 -1.25 0.81
N GLY A 48 -6.07 -0.40 1.37
CA GLY A 48 -4.62 -0.59 1.23
C GLY A 48 -4.12 -0.39 -0.20
N GLY A 49 -4.26 0.82 -0.76
CA GLY A 49 -3.86 1.13 -2.13
C GLY A 49 -2.37 0.83 -2.39
N GLY A 50 -1.50 1.36 -1.53
CA GLY A 50 -0.07 1.09 -1.63
C GLY A 50 0.29 -0.32 -1.15
N MET A 51 -0.15 -0.68 0.07
CA MET A 51 0.09 -2.00 0.64
C MET A 51 -1.12 -2.52 1.42
N ILE A 52 -1.41 -3.81 1.28
CA ILE A 52 -2.37 -4.51 2.14
C ILE A 52 -1.67 -5.61 2.95
N ASN A 53 -1.92 -5.61 4.26
CA ASN A 53 -1.50 -6.64 5.21
C ASN A 53 -2.75 -7.27 5.84
N TYR A 54 -2.97 -8.55 5.56
CA TYR A 54 -4.17 -9.28 5.93
C TYR A 54 -3.84 -10.69 6.43
N ASN A 55 -4.69 -11.27 7.29
CA ASN A 55 -4.54 -12.63 7.84
C ASN A 55 -3.17 -12.92 8.49
N GLY A 56 -2.77 -12.09 9.45
CA GLY A 56 -1.51 -12.27 10.19
C GLY A 56 -0.24 -11.79 9.45
N ALA A 57 -0.39 -11.15 8.29
CA ALA A 57 0.75 -10.59 7.55
C ALA A 57 1.45 -9.50 8.37
N SER A 58 2.66 -9.78 8.82
CA SER A 58 3.46 -8.87 9.64
C SER A 58 4.84 -8.61 9.02
N PRO A 59 4.89 -7.85 7.91
CA PRO A 59 6.16 -7.51 7.27
C PRO A 59 6.96 -6.47 8.06
N THR A 60 8.26 -6.40 7.77
CA THR A 60 9.10 -5.23 8.11
C THR A 60 9.13 -4.29 6.90
N VAL A 61 8.70 -3.05 7.09
CA VAL A 61 8.67 -2.00 6.07
C VAL A 61 9.63 -0.89 6.50
N ALA A 62 10.73 -0.73 5.77
CA ALA A 62 11.81 0.19 6.11
C ALA A 62 12.14 1.13 4.94
N ASN A 63 12.47 2.38 5.22
CA ASN A 63 13.02 3.34 4.24
C ASN A 63 12.19 3.46 2.95
N CYS A 64 10.87 3.24 3.04
CA CYS A 64 9.98 3.26 1.90
C CYS A 64 9.26 4.59 1.77
N THR A 65 8.86 4.94 0.55
CA THR A 65 7.96 6.07 0.29
C THR A 65 6.65 5.55 -0.28
N PHE A 66 5.56 5.69 0.46
CA PHE A 66 4.21 5.47 -0.06
C PHE A 66 3.68 6.79 -0.60
N ARG A 67 3.49 6.89 -1.93
CA ARG A 67 2.96 8.11 -2.51
C ARG A 67 1.86 7.91 -3.54
N GLN A 68 0.90 8.82 -3.56
CA GLN A 68 -0.17 8.86 -4.57
C GLN A 68 -0.96 7.54 -4.66
N ASN A 69 -1.14 6.85 -3.54
CA ASN A 69 -1.97 5.66 -3.46
C ASN A 69 -3.38 6.02 -2.95
N GLN A 70 -4.38 5.27 -3.41
CA GLN A 70 -5.78 5.53 -3.15
C GLN A 70 -6.48 4.27 -2.62
N GLY A 71 -7.45 4.45 -1.72
CA GLY A 71 -8.33 3.36 -1.27
C GLY A 71 -9.57 3.88 -0.55
N ALA A 72 -10.56 3.03 -0.27
CA ALA A 72 -11.67 3.40 0.60
C ALA A 72 -11.21 3.50 2.07
N GLU A 73 -10.35 2.57 2.51
CA GLU A 73 -9.66 2.63 3.81
C GLU A 73 -8.16 2.37 3.64
N GLY A 74 -7.31 3.17 4.30
CA GLY A 74 -5.86 2.98 4.26
C GLY A 74 -5.28 3.24 2.87
N GLY A 75 -5.27 4.48 2.40
CA GLY A 75 -4.82 4.80 1.04
C GLY A 75 -3.38 4.35 0.77
N ALA A 76 -2.49 4.59 1.74
CA ALA A 76 -1.11 4.11 1.69
C ALA A 76 -0.99 2.63 2.08
N MET A 77 -1.50 2.27 3.25
CA MET A 77 -1.37 0.94 3.82
C MET A 77 -2.60 0.60 4.64
N TYR A 78 -3.06 -0.65 4.56
CA TYR A 78 -4.12 -1.18 5.40
C TYR A 78 -3.68 -2.46 6.10
N ASN A 79 -3.84 -2.52 7.43
CA ASN A 79 -3.43 -3.64 8.28
C ASN A 79 -4.65 -4.19 9.00
N TYR A 80 -4.96 -5.47 8.81
CA TYR A 80 -6.15 -6.10 9.39
C TYR A 80 -5.97 -7.57 9.72
N ASN A 81 -6.86 -8.09 10.57
CA ASN A 81 -6.90 -9.48 11.02
C ASN A 81 -5.56 -9.99 11.55
N LEU A 82 -5.17 -9.52 12.75
CA LEU A 82 -3.94 -9.90 13.46
C LEU A 82 -2.63 -9.54 12.74
N SER A 83 -2.68 -8.70 11.72
CA SER A 83 -1.51 -8.17 11.01
C SER A 83 -0.86 -7.04 11.82
N ALA A 84 0.45 -7.14 12.07
CA ALA A 84 1.21 -6.17 12.86
C ALA A 84 2.55 -5.84 12.19
N PRO A 85 2.56 -5.08 11.07
CA PRO A 85 3.80 -4.71 10.42
C PRO A 85 4.65 -3.77 11.29
N VAL A 86 5.97 -3.90 11.17
CA VAL A 86 6.93 -2.93 11.72
C VAL A 86 7.24 -1.91 10.63
N ILE A 87 6.93 -0.63 10.87
CA ILE A 87 7.12 0.45 9.90
C ILE A 87 8.19 1.40 10.45
N THR A 88 9.29 1.59 9.73
CA THR A 88 10.43 2.42 10.18
C THR A 88 10.95 3.29 9.04
N ASN A 89 11.26 4.55 9.32
CA ASN A 89 11.82 5.52 8.36
C ASN A 89 11.02 5.62 7.04
N CYS A 90 9.71 5.45 7.09
CA CYS A 90 8.85 5.53 5.92
C CYS A 90 8.26 6.92 5.76
N THR A 91 8.10 7.35 4.51
CA THR A 91 7.40 8.59 4.15
C THR A 91 6.04 8.24 3.55
N PHE A 92 5.00 8.96 3.97
CA PHE A 92 3.66 8.89 3.42
C PHE A 92 3.32 10.24 2.80
N GLU A 93 3.12 10.29 1.48
CA GLU A 93 2.89 11.54 0.77
C GLU A 93 1.72 11.42 -0.21
N LYS A 94 0.72 12.30 -0.08
CA LYS A 94 -0.39 12.40 -1.05
C LYS A 94 -1.16 11.09 -1.23
N ASN A 95 -1.26 10.23 -0.20
CA ASN A 95 -2.16 9.10 -0.26
C ASN A 95 -3.57 9.53 0.19
N SER A 96 -4.59 8.99 -0.44
CA SER A 96 -5.98 9.41 -0.22
C SER A 96 -6.87 8.23 0.14
N ALA A 97 -7.73 8.42 1.14
CA ALA A 97 -8.79 7.47 1.42
C ALA A 97 -9.96 8.14 2.15
N GLY A 98 -11.13 7.51 2.10
CA GLY A 98 -12.28 7.93 2.91
C GLY A 98 -12.00 7.83 4.41
N LYS A 99 -11.16 6.86 4.81
CA LYS A 99 -10.69 6.67 6.18
C LYS A 99 -9.22 6.25 6.20
N GLY A 100 -8.39 6.94 7.00
CA GLY A 100 -6.96 6.61 7.11
C GLY A 100 -6.16 6.90 5.83
N GLY A 101 -6.41 8.04 5.19
CA GLY A 101 -5.44 8.61 4.24
C GLY A 101 -4.17 9.04 5.00
N ALA A 102 -3.00 8.84 4.39
CA ALA A 102 -1.69 9.05 5.02
C ALA A 102 -0.79 9.95 4.15
#